data_AF-A0AAV2SW88-F1
#
_entry.id   AF-A0AAV2SW88-F1
#
_cell.length_a   1.000
_cell.length_b   1.000
_cell.length_c   1.000
_cell.angle_alpha   90.00
_cell.angle_beta   90.00
_cell.angle_gamma   90.00
#
_symmetry.space_group_name_H-M   'P 1'
#
loop_
_entity.id
_entity.type
_entity.pdbx_description
1 polymer ?
#
loop_
_entity_poly.entity_id
_entity_poly.type
_entity_poly.pdbx_seq_one_letter_code
_entity_poly.pdbx_strand_id
1 'polypeptide(L)'
;MLFSRPGAARSGRVQGRSRVLTLSGSVVNFVSHHRYLGLIFDSHMTWRPHVANLRSSMTSRINVLKAVSGRDWGADRASLLMLYKGMVRPKMEYASILYSCAATSTLRSLYSVQYQCLRIATGALTGVRTDSLEVEADVPPLQYHFDFVCLRTAAAIIALEGHPIAYIFQQYDRFLNLCSPPFSTRAHSLSVVYNSPLFRVDAVPALRSDLWSAKSGCVRLNLHLHKSDCPVALLQEARLIVNSYPGATP
;
A
#
# COMPACT_ATOMS: atom_id res chain seq x y z
N MET A 1 -48.80 3.70 6.27
CA MET A 1 -49.08 5.14 6.06
C MET A 1 -48.38 5.93 7.14
N LEU A 2 -47.54 6.89 6.72
CA LEU A 2 -47.09 8.11 7.42
C LEU A 2 -46.45 7.98 8.81
N PHE A 3 -45.14 7.65 8.84
CA PHE A 3 -44.26 8.15 9.90
C PHE A 3 -43.64 9.48 9.44
N SER A 4 -44.09 10.56 10.07
CA SER A 4 -43.60 11.93 9.86
C SER A 4 -42.13 12.03 10.31
N ARG A 5 -41.27 12.57 9.45
CA ARG A 5 -39.87 12.88 9.78
C ARG A 5 -39.85 14.07 10.77
N PRO A 6 -39.16 13.98 11.91
CA PRO A 6 -38.89 15.18 12.70
C PRO A 6 -37.96 16.11 11.90
N GLY A 7 -38.35 17.37 11.84
CA GLY A 7 -37.73 18.41 11.02
C GLY A 7 -36.21 18.50 11.22
N ALA A 8 -35.50 18.65 10.11
CA ALA A 8 -34.08 18.94 10.07
C ALA A 8 -33.82 20.29 10.76
N ALA A 9 -33.44 20.24 12.04
CA ALA A 9 -32.79 21.35 12.72
C ALA A 9 -31.50 21.65 11.96
N ARG A 10 -31.44 22.84 11.35
CA ARG A 10 -30.23 23.38 10.74
C ARG A 10 -29.17 23.46 11.83
N SER A 11 -28.21 22.53 11.80
CA SER A 11 -27.08 22.51 12.71
C SER A 11 -26.32 23.84 12.57
N GLY A 12 -26.46 24.69 13.58
CA GLY A 12 -25.69 25.92 13.69
C GLY A 12 -24.20 25.58 13.70
N ARG A 13 -23.43 26.28 12.86
CA ARG A 13 -21.97 26.16 12.79
C ARG A 13 -21.40 26.60 14.14
N VAL A 14 -21.06 25.64 15.00
CA VAL A 14 -20.31 25.89 16.23
C VAL A 14 -18.96 26.48 15.81
N GLN A 15 -18.78 27.79 16.00
CA GLN A 15 -17.48 28.45 15.92
C GLN A 15 -16.60 27.86 17.03
N GLY A 16 -15.82 26.84 16.66
CA GLY A 16 -14.91 26.16 17.57
C GLY A 16 -13.84 27.12 18.08
N ARG A 17 -13.76 27.29 19.40
CA ARG A 17 -12.60 27.87 20.07
C ARG A 17 -11.34 27.15 19.58
N SER A 18 -10.41 27.87 18.94
CA SER A 18 -9.10 27.33 18.59
C SER A 18 -8.37 26.95 19.89
N ARG A 19 -8.36 25.65 20.23
CA ARG A 19 -7.55 25.15 21.33
C ARG A 19 -6.13 25.06 20.83
N VAL A 20 -5.24 25.85 21.43
CA VAL A 20 -3.80 25.80 21.15
C VAL A 20 -3.29 24.42 21.59
N LEU A 21 -2.96 23.56 20.62
CA LEU A 21 -2.31 22.28 20.88
C LEU A 21 -0.81 22.53 21.02
N THR A 22 -0.23 22.06 22.13
CA THR A 22 1.23 22.09 22.32
C THR A 22 1.77 20.67 22.36
N LEU A 23 2.82 20.41 21.58
CA LEU A 23 3.55 19.14 21.56
C LEU A 23 4.98 19.42 22.00
N SER A 24 5.42 18.82 23.11
CA SER A 24 6.76 19.02 23.67
C SER A 24 7.14 20.49 23.87
N GLY A 25 6.19 21.34 24.24
CA GLY A 25 6.38 22.79 24.43
C GLY A 25 6.29 23.63 23.15
N SER A 26 6.13 23.03 21.97
CA SER A 26 5.94 23.73 20.69
C SER A 26 4.46 23.81 20.31
N VAL A 27 4.01 24.97 19.80
CA VAL A 27 2.63 25.14 19.32
C VAL A 27 2.46 24.43 17.97
N VAL A 28 1.48 23.54 17.89
CA VAL A 28 1.17 22.80 16.67
C VAL A 28 0.22 23.62 15.80
N ASN A 29 0.68 23.98 14.60
CA ASN A 29 -0.13 24.72 13.65
C ASN A 29 -1.18 23.81 13.00
N PHE A 30 -2.43 24.25 13.02
CA PHE A 30 -3.50 23.58 12.27
C PHE A 30 -3.39 23.95 10.79
N VAL A 31 -3.04 22.97 9.97
CA VAL A 31 -2.98 23.12 8.51
C VAL A 31 -4.16 22.38 7.89
N SER A 32 -4.74 22.95 6.83
CA SER A 32 -5.86 22.33 6.11
C SER A 32 -5.44 21.06 5.35
N HIS A 33 -4.18 21.00 4.90
CA HIS A 33 -3.62 19.88 4.16
C HIS A 33 -2.25 19.52 4.73
N HIS A 34 -1.99 18.24 4.97
CA HIS A 34 -0.70 17.78 5.48
C HIS A 34 -0.19 16.56 4.70
N ARG A 35 1.09 16.58 4.31
CA ARG A 35 1.71 15.45 3.61
C ARG A 35 2.44 14.55 4.59
N TYR A 36 2.08 13.28 4.62
CA TYR A 36 2.74 12.29 5.49
C TYR A 36 2.88 10.95 4.75
N LEU A 37 4.10 10.39 4.74
CA LEU A 37 4.43 9.16 4.00
C LEU A 37 3.93 9.18 2.53
N GLY A 38 4.00 10.32 1.85
CA GLY A 38 3.54 10.45 0.46
C GLY A 38 2.01 10.53 0.27
N LEU A 39 1.23 10.43 1.34
CA LEU A 39 -0.21 10.71 1.36
C LEU A 39 -0.47 12.19 1.66
N ILE A 40 -1.58 12.72 1.15
CA ILE A 40 -2.03 14.09 1.45
C ILE A 40 -3.34 13.99 2.22
N PHE A 41 -3.27 14.31 3.51
CA PHE A 41 -4.41 14.35 4.39
C PHE A 41 -5.07 15.72 4.29
N ASP A 42 -6.40 15.72 4.19
CA ASP A 42 -7.25 16.90 4.19
C ASP A 42 -7.94 17.00 5.56
N SER A 43 -8.32 18.19 6.02
CA SER A 43 -8.97 18.42 7.32
C SER A 43 -10.26 17.60 7.49
N HIS A 44 -10.93 17.29 6.39
CA HIS A 44 -12.15 16.49 6.35
C HIS A 44 -11.94 15.04 5.91
N MET A 45 -10.69 14.59 5.74
CA MET A 45 -10.36 13.25 5.24
C MET A 45 -11.10 12.86 3.95
N THR A 46 -11.36 13.84 3.07
CA THR A 46 -12.09 13.61 1.81
C THR A 46 -11.24 12.94 0.74
N TRP A 47 -9.92 12.95 0.91
CA TRP A 47 -8.89 12.46 -0.03
C TRP A 47 -8.88 13.13 -1.41
N ARG A 48 -9.69 14.17 -1.64
CA ARG A 48 -9.71 14.95 -2.88
C ARG A 48 -8.34 15.47 -3.30
N PRO A 49 -7.59 16.20 -2.43
CA PRO A 49 -6.27 16.71 -2.81
C PRO A 49 -5.28 15.58 -3.11
N HIS A 50 -5.37 14.47 -2.37
CA HIS A 50 -4.52 13.30 -2.60
C HIS A 50 -4.78 12.67 -3.97
N VAL A 51 -6.05 12.42 -4.30
CA VAL A 51 -6.45 11.79 -5.57
C VAL A 51 -6.14 12.71 -6.76
N ALA A 52 -6.31 14.02 -6.63
CA ALA A 52 -5.90 14.98 -7.65
C ALA A 52 -4.38 14.93 -7.92
N ASN A 53 -3.58 14.87 -6.85
CA ASN A 53 -2.12 14.73 -6.96
C ASN A 53 -1.69 13.35 -7.52
N LEU A 54 -2.42 12.29 -7.20
CA LEU A 54 -2.20 10.98 -7.81
C LEU A 54 -2.47 11.05 -9.31
N ARG A 55 -3.61 11.61 -9.74
CA ARG A 55 -3.97 11.75 -11.15
C ARG A 55 -2.90 12.51 -11.94
N SER A 56 -2.43 13.65 -11.43
CA SER A 56 -1.37 14.43 -12.10
C SER A 56 -0.07 13.62 -12.22
N SER A 57 0.28 12.87 -11.17
CA SER A 57 1.45 11.97 -11.17
C SER A 57 1.33 10.80 -12.16
N MET A 58 0.11 10.40 -12.54
CA MET A 58 -0.12 9.35 -13.54
C MET A 58 -0.01 9.87 -14.96
N THR A 59 -0.25 11.16 -15.22
CA THR A 59 -0.18 11.72 -16.57
C THR A 59 1.18 11.46 -17.23
N SER A 60 2.29 11.61 -16.48
CA SER A 60 3.63 11.30 -17.00
C SER A 60 3.79 9.81 -17.36
N ARG A 61 3.27 8.89 -16.54
CA ARG A 61 3.32 7.44 -16.79
C ARG A 61 2.46 7.03 -17.97
N ILE A 62 1.28 7.64 -18.12
CA ILE A 62 0.42 7.44 -19.29
C ILE A 62 1.16 7.90 -20.55
N ASN A 63 1.88 9.03 -20.49
CA ASN A 63 2.65 9.51 -21.63
C ASN A 63 3.77 8.54 -22.03
N VAL A 64 4.41 7.88 -21.06
CA VAL A 64 5.36 6.78 -21.35
C VAL A 64 4.65 5.63 -22.06
N LEU A 65 3.48 5.19 -21.57
CA LEU A 65 2.70 4.15 -22.25
C LEU A 65 2.35 4.55 -23.69
N LYS A 66 1.92 5.80 -23.91
CA LYS A 66 1.60 6.33 -25.25
C LYS A 66 2.82 6.37 -26.17
N ALA A 67 3.97 6.73 -25.63
CA ALA A 67 5.21 6.77 -26.40
C ALA A 67 5.59 5.36 -26.88
N VAL A 68 5.37 4.33 -26.06
CA VAL A 68 5.74 2.94 -26.40
C VAL A 68 4.65 2.24 -27.25
N SER A 69 3.42 2.76 -27.30
CA SER A 69 2.30 2.18 -28.04
C SER A 69 2.24 2.60 -29.52
N GLY A 70 3.39 2.80 -30.18
CA GLY A 70 3.46 3.17 -31.60
C GLY A 70 2.78 2.14 -32.52
N ARG A 71 2.25 2.55 -33.68
CA ARG A 71 1.57 1.63 -34.60
C ARG A 71 2.54 0.68 -35.32
N ASP A 72 3.64 1.22 -35.83
CA ASP A 72 4.56 0.47 -36.70
C ASP A 72 5.77 -0.12 -35.94
N TRP A 73 6.13 0.48 -34.81
CA TRP A 73 7.30 0.10 -33.99
C TRP A 73 6.95 -0.12 -32.51
N GLY A 74 5.67 -0.06 -32.14
CA GLY A 74 5.25 -0.13 -30.75
C GLY A 74 5.34 -1.52 -30.14
N ALA A 75 5.26 -1.54 -28.82
CA ALA A 75 5.24 -2.78 -28.06
C ALA A 75 3.94 -3.56 -28.27
N ASP A 76 4.04 -4.88 -28.10
CA ASP A 76 2.88 -5.75 -28.10
C ASP A 76 1.94 -5.46 -26.91
N ARG A 77 0.68 -5.88 -27.07
CA ARG A 77 -0.37 -5.69 -26.07
C ARG A 77 0.03 -6.23 -24.70
N ALA A 78 0.66 -7.40 -24.62
CA ALA A 78 0.99 -8.02 -23.34
C ALA A 78 2.07 -7.20 -22.62
N SER A 79 3.09 -6.72 -23.34
CA SER A 79 4.09 -5.79 -22.81
C SER A 79 3.48 -4.46 -22.35
N LEU A 80 2.54 -3.87 -23.10
CA LEU A 80 1.86 -2.64 -22.69
C LEU A 80 1.02 -2.83 -21.42
N LEU A 81 0.32 -3.96 -21.30
CA LEU A 81 -0.42 -4.32 -20.08
C LEU A 81 0.53 -4.59 -18.90
N MET A 82 1.69 -5.20 -19.16
CA MET A 82 2.74 -5.39 -18.15
C MET A 82 3.28 -4.04 -17.66
N LEU A 83 3.54 -3.10 -18.55
CA LEU A 83 3.96 -1.73 -18.22
C LEU A 83 2.91 -1.00 -17.38
N TYR A 84 1.63 -1.13 -17.72
CA TYR A 84 0.53 -0.62 -16.90
C TYR A 84 0.55 -1.22 -15.49
N LYS A 85 0.60 -2.56 -15.39
CA LYS A 85 0.61 -3.32 -14.12
C LYS A 85 1.88 -3.03 -13.30
N GLY A 86 3.01 -2.68 -13.93
CA GLY A 86 4.29 -2.39 -13.27
C GLY A 86 4.53 -0.93 -12.88
N MET A 87 3.98 0.05 -13.61
CA MET A 87 4.29 1.48 -13.37
C MET A 87 3.11 2.28 -12.80
N VAL A 88 1.92 2.06 -13.34
CA VAL A 88 0.72 2.86 -13.01
C VAL A 88 -0.02 2.23 -11.84
N ARG A 89 -0.29 0.91 -11.92
CA ARG A 89 -1.04 0.19 -10.90
C ARG A 89 -0.42 0.28 -9.50
N PRO A 90 0.89 0.04 -9.29
CA PRO A 90 1.49 0.06 -7.96
C PRO A 90 1.42 1.45 -7.32
N LYS A 91 1.51 2.51 -8.14
CA LYS A 91 1.37 3.89 -7.67
C LYS A 91 -0.07 4.20 -7.22
N MET A 92 -1.08 3.61 -7.85
CA MET A 92 -2.49 3.69 -7.44
C MET A 92 -2.84 2.70 -6.32
N GLU A 93 -2.04 1.67 -6.08
CA GLU A 93 -2.25 0.73 -4.98
C GLU A 93 -1.66 1.24 -3.67
N TYR A 94 -0.61 2.07 -3.76
CA TYR A 94 0.05 2.62 -2.60
C TYR A 94 -0.95 3.32 -1.67
N ALA A 95 -1.09 2.80 -0.46
CA ALA A 95 -2.01 3.29 0.56
C ALA A 95 -3.50 3.37 0.12
N SER A 96 -3.91 2.58 -0.88
CA SER A 96 -5.30 2.45 -1.31
C SER A 96 -6.21 2.04 -0.15
N ILE A 97 -5.68 1.28 0.80
CA ILE A 97 -6.34 0.90 2.05
C ILE A 97 -6.85 2.12 2.83
N LEU A 98 -6.19 3.27 2.75
CA LEU A 98 -6.64 4.46 3.47
C LEU A 98 -7.68 5.23 2.66
N TYR A 99 -7.37 5.60 1.42
CA TYR A 99 -8.24 6.49 0.65
C TYR A 99 -9.34 5.78 -0.16
N SER A 100 -9.38 4.45 -0.25
CA SER A 100 -10.45 3.75 -0.97
C SER A 100 -11.82 3.90 -0.33
N CYS A 101 -11.90 4.43 0.92
CA CYS A 101 -13.15 4.85 1.54
C CYS A 101 -13.67 6.21 1.03
N ALA A 102 -12.91 6.92 0.20
CA ALA A 102 -13.33 8.18 -0.38
C ALA A 102 -14.59 8.02 -1.23
N ALA A 103 -15.34 9.11 -1.39
CA ALA A 103 -16.53 9.13 -2.23
C ALA A 103 -16.21 8.63 -3.66
N THR A 104 -17.13 7.86 -4.23
CA THR A 104 -17.00 7.31 -5.59
C THR A 104 -16.76 8.41 -6.64
N SER A 105 -17.32 9.60 -6.45
CA SER A 105 -17.09 10.77 -7.29
C SER A 105 -15.61 11.20 -7.33
N THR A 106 -14.90 11.11 -6.20
CA THR A 106 -13.46 11.38 -6.12
C THR A 106 -12.66 10.28 -6.84
N LEU A 107 -13.01 9.00 -6.57
CA LEU A 107 -12.31 7.84 -7.13
C LEU A 107 -12.51 7.66 -8.64
N ARG A 108 -13.60 8.17 -9.22
CA ARG A 108 -13.84 8.16 -10.68
C ARG A 108 -12.67 8.72 -11.50
N SER A 109 -11.94 9.67 -10.94
CA SER A 109 -10.76 10.24 -11.60
C SER A 109 -9.63 9.22 -11.80
N LEU A 110 -9.49 8.24 -10.89
CA LEU A 110 -8.56 7.11 -11.00
C LEU A 110 -9.10 6.03 -11.94
N TYR A 111 -10.42 5.79 -11.94
CA TYR A 111 -11.04 4.88 -12.92
C TYR A 111 -10.83 5.36 -14.35
N SER A 112 -10.90 6.67 -14.57
CA SER A 112 -10.55 7.30 -15.85
C SER A 112 -9.08 7.07 -16.24
N VAL A 113 -8.15 7.02 -15.27
CA VAL A 113 -6.74 6.71 -15.53
C VAL A 113 -6.57 5.25 -15.96
N GLN A 114 -7.18 4.30 -15.25
CA GLN A 114 -7.18 2.87 -15.64
C GLN A 114 -7.75 2.71 -17.06
N TYR A 115 -8.92 3.28 -17.34
CA TYR A 115 -9.54 3.26 -18.66
C TYR A 115 -8.60 3.76 -19.76
N GLN A 116 -7.94 4.91 -19.55
CA GLN A 116 -6.99 5.44 -20.53
C GLN A 116 -5.81 4.48 -20.77
N CYS A 117 -5.24 3.89 -19.72
CA CYS A 117 -4.12 2.96 -19.85
C CYS A 117 -4.53 1.69 -20.61
N LEU A 118 -5.68 1.11 -20.25
CA LEU A 118 -6.19 -0.10 -20.91
C LEU A 118 -6.51 0.15 -22.38
N ARG A 119 -7.05 1.32 -22.71
CA ARG A 119 -7.30 1.70 -24.11
C ARG A 119 -6.02 1.80 -24.92
N ILE A 120 -4.99 2.41 -24.35
CA ILE A 120 -3.67 2.51 -25.01
C ILE A 120 -3.10 1.10 -25.22
N ALA A 121 -3.17 0.24 -24.21
CA ALA A 121 -2.61 -1.11 -24.28
C ALA A 121 -3.35 -2.04 -25.26
N THR A 122 -4.67 -1.88 -25.40
CA THR A 122 -5.51 -2.70 -26.29
C THR A 122 -5.70 -2.10 -27.69
N GLY A 123 -5.32 -0.83 -27.89
CA GLY A 123 -5.62 -0.09 -29.12
C GLY A 123 -7.10 0.27 -29.29
N ALA A 124 -7.91 0.19 -28.24
CA ALA A 124 -9.36 0.37 -28.32
C ALA A 124 -9.78 1.83 -28.63
N LEU A 125 -10.85 1.95 -29.42
CA LEU A 125 -11.45 3.24 -29.80
C LEU A 125 -11.94 4.04 -28.58
N THR A 126 -12.05 5.36 -28.75
CA THR A 126 -12.61 6.23 -27.71
C THR A 126 -14.12 5.99 -27.63
N GLY A 127 -14.65 5.76 -26.42
CA GLY A 127 -16.08 5.52 -26.20
C GLY A 127 -16.46 4.05 -26.02
N VAL A 128 -15.50 3.12 -26.11
CA VAL A 128 -15.72 1.73 -25.68
C VAL A 128 -16.10 1.71 -24.19
N ARG A 129 -17.04 0.85 -23.83
CA ARG A 129 -17.48 0.69 -22.45
C ARG A 129 -16.34 0.14 -21.58
N THR A 130 -16.20 0.66 -20.35
CA THR A 130 -15.10 0.29 -19.45
C THR A 130 -15.13 -1.19 -19.08
N ASP A 131 -16.32 -1.75 -18.86
CA ASP A 131 -16.53 -3.16 -18.51
C ASP A 131 -16.00 -4.10 -19.60
N SER A 132 -16.35 -3.85 -20.87
CA SER A 132 -15.86 -4.63 -22.00
C SER A 132 -14.34 -4.55 -22.14
N LEU A 133 -13.76 -3.36 -21.91
CA LEU A 133 -12.33 -3.14 -22.00
C LEU A 133 -11.55 -3.86 -20.89
N GLU A 134 -12.10 -3.90 -19.68
CA GLU A 134 -11.53 -4.59 -18.52
C GLU A 134 -11.52 -6.11 -18.72
N VAL A 135 -12.62 -6.66 -19.24
CA VAL A 135 -12.72 -8.09 -19.61
C VAL A 135 -11.72 -8.42 -20.73
N GLU A 136 -11.70 -7.63 -21.80
CA GLU A 136 -10.77 -7.82 -22.91
C GLU A 136 -9.33 -7.80 -22.39
N ALA A 137 -8.94 -6.79 -21.62
CA ALA A 137 -7.57 -6.64 -21.11
C ALA A 137 -7.15 -7.62 -20.00
N ASP A 138 -8.04 -8.49 -19.52
CA ASP A 138 -7.83 -9.34 -18.34
C ASP A 138 -7.32 -8.52 -17.13
N VAL A 139 -8.06 -7.44 -16.83
CA VAL A 139 -7.78 -6.55 -15.70
C VAL A 139 -9.08 -6.30 -14.94
N PRO A 140 -9.14 -6.57 -13.63
CA PRO A 140 -10.35 -6.32 -12.87
C PRO A 140 -10.64 -4.81 -12.74
N PRO A 141 -11.92 -4.43 -12.59
CA PRO A 141 -12.30 -3.08 -12.19
C PRO A 141 -11.47 -2.58 -11.00
N LEU A 142 -11.01 -1.34 -11.08
CA LEU A 142 -10.08 -0.79 -10.07
C LEU A 142 -10.63 -0.86 -8.64
N GLN A 143 -11.96 -0.72 -8.49
CA GLN A 143 -12.64 -0.87 -7.20
C GLN A 143 -12.44 -2.26 -6.59
N TYR A 144 -12.72 -3.32 -7.36
CA TYR A 144 -12.53 -4.70 -6.90
C TYR A 144 -11.07 -4.99 -6.58
N HIS A 145 -10.14 -4.36 -7.32
CA HIS A 145 -8.73 -4.47 -6.99
C HIS A 145 -8.37 -3.81 -5.66
N PHE A 146 -8.92 -2.63 -5.35
CA PHE A 146 -8.72 -2.00 -4.03
C PHE A 146 -9.36 -2.80 -2.90
N ASP A 147 -10.52 -3.40 -3.14
CA ASP A 147 -11.17 -4.30 -2.18
C ASP A 147 -10.30 -5.53 -1.90
N PHE A 148 -9.76 -6.14 -2.96
CA PHE A 148 -8.81 -7.25 -2.84
C PHE A 148 -7.56 -6.85 -2.05
N VAL A 149 -6.94 -5.70 -2.35
CA VAL A 149 -5.78 -5.20 -1.59
C VAL A 149 -6.14 -4.97 -0.12
N CYS A 150 -7.32 -4.40 0.16
CA CYS A 150 -7.82 -4.19 1.51
C CYS A 150 -7.95 -5.52 2.28
N LEU A 151 -8.62 -6.51 1.69
CA LEU A 151 -8.79 -7.83 2.30
C LEU A 151 -7.47 -8.56 2.50
N ARG A 152 -6.58 -8.54 1.49
CA ARG A 152 -5.25 -9.15 1.58
C ARG A 152 -4.44 -8.57 2.72
N THR A 153 -4.44 -7.25 2.89
CA THR A 153 -3.70 -6.62 4.00
C THR A 153 -4.36 -6.89 5.35
N ALA A 154 -5.70 -6.93 5.41
CA ALA A 154 -6.39 -7.33 6.63
C ALA A 154 -6.03 -8.77 7.04
N ALA A 155 -6.04 -9.71 6.09
CA ALA A 155 -5.64 -11.10 6.31
C ALA A 155 -4.19 -11.19 6.81
N ALA A 156 -3.26 -10.44 6.21
CA ALA A 156 -1.87 -10.41 6.65
C ALA A 156 -1.71 -9.88 8.10
N ILE A 157 -2.50 -8.86 8.48
CA ILE A 157 -2.48 -8.32 9.85
C ILE A 157 -3.04 -9.32 10.86
N ILE A 158 -4.10 -10.05 10.49
CA ILE A 158 -4.71 -11.08 11.36
C ILE A 158 -3.79 -12.29 11.50
N ALA A 159 -3.12 -12.70 10.41
CA ALA A 159 -2.22 -13.85 10.40
C ALA A 159 -0.97 -13.61 11.25
N LEU A 160 -0.45 -12.38 11.32
CA LEU A 160 0.77 -12.07 12.07
C LEU A 160 0.51 -11.98 13.57
N GLU A 161 1.04 -12.96 14.31
CA GLU A 161 1.02 -12.93 15.78
C GLU A 161 1.79 -11.71 16.32
N GLY A 162 1.10 -10.86 17.10
CA GLY A 162 1.70 -9.67 17.72
C GLY A 162 1.71 -8.40 16.86
N HIS A 163 0.97 -8.35 15.75
CA HIS A 163 0.88 -7.12 14.95
C HIS A 163 0.28 -5.95 15.78
N PRO A 164 0.89 -4.74 15.79
CA PRO A 164 0.49 -3.65 16.68
C PRO A 164 -0.94 -3.15 16.45
N ILE A 165 -1.49 -3.37 15.25
CA ILE A 165 -2.83 -2.91 14.84
C ILE A 165 -3.87 -4.06 14.91
N ALA A 166 -3.48 -5.29 15.25
CA ALA A 166 -4.40 -6.43 15.25
C ALA A 166 -5.61 -6.22 16.17
N TYR A 167 -5.44 -5.54 17.30
CA TYR A 167 -6.52 -5.24 18.25
C TYR A 167 -7.69 -4.45 17.63
N ILE A 168 -7.45 -3.67 16.57
CA ILE A 168 -8.49 -2.86 15.91
C ILE A 168 -9.54 -3.78 15.24
N PHE A 169 -9.14 -4.98 14.79
CA PHE A 169 -10.05 -5.96 14.22
C PHE A 169 -10.97 -6.62 15.24
N GLN A 170 -10.65 -6.55 16.54
CA GLN A 170 -11.53 -7.06 17.61
C GLN A 170 -12.63 -6.05 17.99
N GLN A 171 -12.49 -4.78 17.64
CA GLN A 171 -13.39 -3.69 18.05
C GLN A 171 -14.23 -3.13 16.89
N TYR A 172 -14.45 -3.90 15.82
CA TYR A 172 -15.08 -3.40 14.60
C TYR A 172 -16.52 -2.89 14.82
N ASP A 173 -17.27 -3.48 15.76
CA ASP A 173 -18.67 -3.13 16.06
C ASP A 173 -18.83 -1.67 16.52
N ARG A 174 -17.82 -1.10 17.20
CA ARG A 174 -17.87 0.27 17.74
C ARG A 174 -17.97 1.34 16.66
N PHE A 175 -17.57 1.02 15.43
CA PHE A 175 -17.35 1.98 14.36
C PHE A 175 -18.29 1.80 13.17
N LEU A 176 -19.30 0.93 13.27
CA LEU A 176 -20.25 0.62 12.20
C LEU A 176 -21.06 1.84 11.73
N ASN A 177 -21.27 2.83 12.60
CA ASN A 177 -22.13 3.99 12.33
C ASN A 177 -21.38 5.22 11.79
N LEU A 178 -20.08 5.12 11.50
CA LEU A 178 -19.30 6.25 10.99
C LEU A 178 -19.54 6.48 9.50
N CYS A 179 -19.66 7.74 9.09
CA CYS A 179 -19.78 8.12 7.67
C CYS A 179 -18.56 7.74 6.81
N SER A 180 -17.38 7.59 7.45
CA SER A 180 -16.19 7.01 6.84
C SER A 180 -15.73 5.86 7.73
N PRO A 181 -16.12 4.61 7.44
CA PRO A 181 -15.77 3.49 8.29
C PRO A 181 -14.24 3.31 8.28
N PRO A 182 -13.64 2.98 9.44
CA PRO A 182 -12.22 2.70 9.51
C PRO A 182 -11.89 1.45 8.70
N PHE A 183 -10.59 1.28 8.42
CA PHE A 183 -10.07 0.16 7.65
C PHE A 183 -10.58 -1.21 8.12
N SER A 184 -10.61 -1.47 9.43
CA SER A 184 -11.05 -2.75 9.99
C SER A 184 -12.53 -3.04 9.71
N THR A 185 -13.41 -2.06 9.96
CA THR A 185 -14.85 -2.19 9.69
C THR A 185 -15.11 -2.39 8.20
N ARG A 186 -14.38 -1.67 7.34
CA ARG A 186 -14.48 -1.86 5.89
C ARG A 186 -13.99 -3.25 5.45
N ALA A 187 -12.88 -3.73 5.99
CA ALA A 187 -12.38 -5.08 5.71
C ALA A 187 -13.41 -6.15 6.14
N HIS A 188 -14.04 -5.98 7.31
CA HIS A 188 -15.12 -6.85 7.75
C HIS A 188 -16.32 -6.79 6.80
N SER A 189 -16.82 -5.59 6.44
CA SER A 189 -17.94 -5.48 5.49
C SER A 189 -17.63 -6.12 4.14
N LEU A 190 -16.41 -5.93 3.62
CA LEU A 190 -15.98 -6.56 2.37
C LEU A 190 -15.89 -8.09 2.50
N SER A 191 -15.46 -8.61 3.66
CA SER A 191 -15.42 -10.06 3.88
C SER A 191 -16.82 -10.69 3.82
N VAL A 192 -17.84 -10.00 4.34
CA VAL A 192 -19.24 -10.43 4.25
C VAL A 192 -19.73 -10.36 2.81
N VAL A 193 -19.46 -9.26 2.10
CA VAL A 193 -19.88 -9.06 0.70
C VAL A 193 -19.29 -10.13 -0.22
N TYR A 194 -18.01 -10.44 -0.09
CA TYR A 194 -17.31 -11.41 -0.94
C TYR A 194 -17.31 -12.84 -0.38
N ASN A 195 -17.99 -13.08 0.74
CA ASN A 195 -17.98 -14.37 1.45
C ASN A 195 -16.55 -14.91 1.68
N SER A 196 -15.63 -14.03 2.06
CA SER A 196 -14.22 -14.35 2.27
C SER A 196 -13.96 -14.84 3.69
N PRO A 197 -13.18 -15.92 3.90
CA PRO A 197 -12.89 -16.48 5.23
C PRO A 197 -11.82 -15.67 5.99
N LEU A 198 -11.99 -14.34 6.08
CA LEU A 198 -10.99 -13.42 6.63
C LEU A 198 -10.56 -13.74 8.07
N PHE A 199 -11.46 -14.31 8.88
CA PHE A 199 -11.20 -14.67 10.29
C PHE A 199 -10.79 -16.13 10.49
N ARG A 200 -10.67 -16.92 9.42
CA ARG A 200 -10.20 -18.32 9.47
C ARG A 200 -8.79 -18.47 8.90
N VAL A 201 -8.03 -17.37 8.88
CA VAL A 201 -6.65 -17.37 8.37
C VAL A 201 -5.74 -17.97 9.44
N ASP A 202 -4.94 -18.95 9.05
CA ASP A 202 -3.97 -19.57 9.94
C ASP A 202 -2.94 -18.55 10.43
N ALA A 203 -2.58 -18.65 11.71
CA ALA A 203 -1.55 -17.82 12.29
C ALA A 203 -0.20 -18.15 11.65
N VAL A 204 0.50 -17.12 11.21
CA VAL A 204 1.88 -17.20 10.74
C VAL A 204 2.75 -16.75 11.90
N PRO A 205 3.71 -17.58 12.36
CA PRO A 205 4.62 -17.18 13.42
C PRO A 205 5.34 -15.90 12.99
N ALA A 206 5.49 -14.97 13.93
CA ALA A 206 6.27 -13.77 13.68
C ALA A 206 7.65 -14.15 13.12
N LEU A 207 8.12 -13.39 12.12
CA LEU A 207 9.45 -13.57 11.54
C LEU A 207 10.47 -13.65 12.67
N ARG A 208 11.07 -14.84 12.85
CA ARG A 208 12.08 -15.04 13.89
C ARG A 208 13.29 -14.18 13.54
N SER A 209 13.63 -13.30 14.48
CA SER A 209 14.65 -12.24 14.39
C SER A 209 14.31 -11.10 13.41
N ASP A 210 14.54 -9.88 13.90
CA ASP A 210 14.67 -8.70 13.06
C ASP A 210 15.62 -9.00 11.90
N LEU A 211 15.18 -8.79 10.66
CA LEU A 211 16.03 -8.95 9.48
C LEU A 211 17.26 -8.03 9.51
N TRP A 212 17.19 -6.96 10.31
CA TRP A 212 18.24 -6.01 10.61
C TRP A 212 19.03 -6.32 11.89
N SER A 213 18.62 -7.31 12.69
CA SER A 213 19.50 -7.83 13.74
C SER A 213 20.68 -8.48 13.04
N ALA A 214 21.87 -7.93 13.26
CA ALA A 214 23.09 -8.48 12.74
C ALA A 214 23.20 -9.93 13.22
N LYS A 215 23.02 -10.89 12.31
CA LYS A 215 23.42 -12.27 12.61
C LYS A 215 24.92 -12.20 12.87
N SER A 216 25.35 -12.55 14.07
CA SER A 216 26.77 -12.68 14.38
C SER A 216 27.38 -13.70 13.41
N GLY A 217 28.05 -13.21 12.37
CA GLY A 217 28.78 -14.05 11.45
C GLY A 217 30.03 -14.54 12.15
N CYS A 218 30.14 -15.86 12.37
CA CYS A 218 31.42 -16.46 12.73
C CYS A 218 32.23 -16.64 11.44
N VAL A 219 33.28 -15.84 11.25
CA VAL A 219 34.22 -16.07 10.16
C VAL A 219 35.08 -17.27 10.54
N ARG A 220 34.81 -18.43 9.93
CA ARG A 220 35.67 -19.61 10.09
C ARG A 220 36.96 -19.44 9.29
N LEU A 221 37.97 -18.83 9.91
CA LEU A 221 39.28 -18.61 9.31
C LEU A 221 40.12 -19.91 9.17
N ASN A 222 39.62 -21.01 9.73
CA ASN A 222 40.25 -22.33 9.76
C ASN A 222 40.20 -23.10 8.41
N LEU A 223 39.63 -22.52 7.35
CA LEU A 223 39.50 -23.16 6.03
C LEU A 223 40.86 -23.52 5.38
N HIS A 224 41.96 -22.89 5.82
CA HIS A 224 43.31 -23.13 5.31
C HIS A 224 44.13 -24.14 6.14
N LEU A 225 43.64 -24.57 7.31
CA LEU A 225 44.39 -25.47 8.20
C LEU A 225 44.58 -26.89 7.62
N HIS A 226 43.76 -27.28 6.65
CA HIS A 226 43.77 -28.62 6.06
C HIS A 226 44.32 -28.68 4.63
N LYS A 227 44.88 -27.58 4.09
CA LYS A 227 45.44 -27.57 2.75
C LYS A 227 46.91 -28.00 2.81
N SER A 228 47.22 -29.18 2.24
CA SER A 228 48.56 -29.81 2.28
C SER A 228 49.68 -28.98 1.65
N ASP A 229 49.33 -28.04 0.78
CA ASP A 229 50.28 -27.36 -0.11
C ASP A 229 50.71 -25.98 0.41
N CYS A 230 50.27 -25.57 1.60
CA CYS A 230 50.60 -24.26 2.16
C CYS A 230 51.92 -24.31 2.97
N PRO A 231 52.95 -23.52 2.61
CA PRO A 231 54.19 -23.44 3.37
C PRO A 231 53.96 -23.06 4.83
N VAL A 232 54.66 -23.73 5.76
CA VAL A 232 54.45 -23.61 7.22
C VAL A 232 54.60 -22.17 7.73
N ALA A 233 55.50 -21.38 7.13
CA ALA A 233 55.72 -19.97 7.50
C ALA A 233 54.46 -19.11 7.25
N LEU A 234 53.78 -19.31 6.12
CA LEU A 234 52.55 -18.58 5.79
C LEU A 234 51.38 -18.97 6.71
N LEU A 235 51.34 -20.23 7.17
CA LEU A 235 50.35 -20.68 8.14
C LEU A 235 50.57 -20.04 9.52
N GLN A 236 51.82 -19.81 9.92
CA GLN A 236 52.13 -19.14 11.20
C GLN A 236 51.75 -17.66 11.16
N GLU A 237 52.10 -16.95 10.09
CA GLU A 237 51.70 -15.54 9.92
C GLU A 237 50.17 -15.39 9.85
N ALA A 238 49.49 -16.25 9.11
CA ALA A 238 48.03 -16.24 9.04
C ALA A 238 47.41 -16.44 10.43
N ARG A 239 47.91 -17.37 11.25
CA ARG A 239 47.44 -17.57 12.63
C ARG A 239 47.66 -16.35 13.52
N LEU A 240 48.79 -15.66 13.39
CA LEU A 240 49.06 -14.43 14.13
C LEU A 240 48.07 -13.31 13.75
N ILE A 241 47.77 -13.17 12.47
CA ILE A 241 46.79 -12.19 11.96
C ILE A 241 45.38 -12.54 12.47
N VAL A 242 44.98 -13.81 12.42
CA VAL A 242 43.68 -14.27 12.96
C VAL A 242 43.55 -13.94 14.44
N ASN A 243 44.57 -14.22 15.24
CA ASN A 243 44.56 -13.97 16.69
C ASN A 243 44.62 -12.47 17.05
N SER A 244 45.05 -11.62 16.11
CA SER A 244 45.09 -10.16 16.31
C SER A 244 43.74 -9.47 16.08
N TYR A 245 42.75 -10.16 15.53
CA TYR A 245 41.44 -9.58 15.25
C TYR A 245 40.54 -9.55 16.50
N PRO A 246 39.98 -8.40 16.88
CA PRO A 246 39.09 -8.28 18.03
C PRO A 246 37.76 -8.99 17.72
N GLY A 247 37.58 -10.19 18.28
CA GLY A 247 36.41 -11.04 18.06
C GLY A 247 36.72 -12.50 17.69
N ALA A 248 37.99 -12.87 17.54
CA ALA A 248 38.39 -14.25 17.38
C ALA A 248 38.26 -15.00 18.71
N THR A 249 37.29 -15.90 18.83
CA THR A 249 37.28 -16.92 19.88
C THR A 249 38.17 -18.09 19.46
N PRO A 250 38.96 -18.69 20.38
CA PRO A 250 39.85 -19.82 20.07
C PRO A 250 39.09 -21.05 19.53
#